data_AF-A0A972RFU5-F1
#
_entry.id   AF-A0A972RFU5-F1
#
_cell.length_a   1.000
_cell.length_b   1.000
_cell.length_c   1.000
_cell.angle_alpha   90.00
_cell.angle_beta   90.00
_cell.angle_gamma   90.00
#
_symmetry.space_group_name_H-M   'P 1'
#
loop_
_entity.id
_entity.type
_entity.pdbx_description
1 polymer ?
#
loop_
_entity_poly.entity_id
_entity_poly.type
_entity_poly.pdbx_seq_one_letter_code
_entity_poly.pdbx_strand_id
1 'polypeptide(L)'
;DDSENLFTARILFMLESKPILNDDIYEQCLEKILNHYYRDQTGKRSFRPLFLLNDILRYWRTLCLNYEERRHDPNRPWRKKNVNLKFSRMLTVFSTILPLIVKPITSPFQFKNLCRKTPLERLAFGVEELHDDSLEGEWEEVLNIYESFLTWKEDDEVEKYLKEGEHKETIRSHAEKFSSFLYKVLSHPNIPMEYRRYLVL
;
A
#
# COMPACT_ATOMS: atom_id res chain seq x y z
N ASP A 1 -17.71 11.40 7.57
CA ASP A 1 -16.48 10.95 6.87
C ASP A 1 -16.73 10.37 5.49
N ASP A 2 -17.44 9.26 5.33
CA ASP A 2 -17.55 8.60 4.01
C ASP A 2 -18.48 9.34 3.03
N SER A 3 -19.55 9.97 3.52
CA SER A 3 -20.48 10.78 2.69
C SER A 3 -19.82 12.02 2.06
N GLU A 4 -18.74 12.51 2.66
CA GLU A 4 -17.98 13.68 2.21
C GLU A 4 -16.58 13.30 1.68
N ASN A 5 -16.30 12.00 1.50
CA ASN A 5 -15.00 11.48 1.08
C ASN A 5 -13.80 11.86 1.98
N LEU A 6 -14.04 12.36 3.20
CA LEU A 6 -13.00 12.81 4.13
C LEU A 6 -12.07 11.67 4.57
N PHE A 7 -12.60 10.45 4.69
CA PHE A 7 -11.80 9.26 4.98
C PHE A 7 -10.76 9.00 3.88
N THR A 8 -11.21 8.85 2.64
CA THR A 8 -10.34 8.60 1.48
C THR A 8 -9.32 9.73 1.31
N ALA A 9 -9.74 10.99 1.46
CA ALA A 9 -8.84 12.14 1.37
C ALA A 9 -7.72 12.07 2.42
N ARG A 10 -8.04 11.77 3.67
CA ARG A 10 -7.07 11.63 4.76
C ARG A 10 -6.09 10.49 4.55
N ILE A 11 -6.56 9.32 4.08
CA ILE A 11 -5.68 8.19 3.79
C ILE A 11 -4.75 8.52 2.61
N LEU A 12 -5.29 9.05 1.51
CA LEU A 12 -4.47 9.46 0.36
C LEU A 12 -3.46 10.56 0.73
N PHE A 13 -3.84 11.49 1.60
CA PHE A 13 -2.94 12.52 2.12
C PHE A 13 -1.72 11.87 2.81
N MET A 14 -1.94 10.88 3.67
CA MET A 14 -0.83 10.19 4.35
C MET A 14 -0.03 9.25 3.43
N LEU A 15 -0.69 8.59 2.47
CA LEU A 15 -0.08 7.48 1.73
C LEU A 15 0.51 7.86 0.39
N GLU A 16 -0.03 8.86 -0.32
CA GLU A 16 0.35 9.16 -1.71
C GLU A 16 0.71 10.63 -1.94
N SER A 17 0.34 11.55 -1.04
CA SER A 17 0.53 12.98 -1.30
C SER A 17 1.97 13.48 -1.11
N LYS A 18 2.32 14.54 -1.84
CA LYS A 18 3.56 15.29 -1.71
C LYS A 18 3.27 16.78 -1.82
N PRO A 19 3.88 17.65 -1.01
CA PRO A 19 3.72 19.09 -1.16
C PRO A 19 4.38 19.56 -2.46
N ILE A 20 3.71 20.47 -3.16
CA ILE A 20 4.29 21.21 -4.29
C ILE A 20 4.80 22.57 -3.81
N LEU A 21 4.09 23.19 -2.87
CA LEU A 21 4.40 24.47 -2.23
C LEU A 21 4.04 24.40 -0.75
N ASN A 22 4.67 25.27 0.05
CA ASN A 22 4.38 25.46 1.48
C ASN A 22 4.48 24.17 2.29
N ASP A 23 5.68 23.60 2.34
CA ASP A 23 5.98 22.41 3.15
C ASP A 23 5.52 22.59 4.59
N ASP A 24 5.63 23.79 5.17
CA ASP A 24 5.17 24.08 6.54
C ASP A 24 3.68 23.79 6.75
N ILE A 25 2.81 24.19 5.81
CA ILE A 25 1.36 23.94 5.93
C ILE A 25 1.07 22.45 5.74
N TYR A 26 1.73 21.81 4.78
CA TYR A 26 1.62 20.38 4.56
C TYR A 26 1.99 19.60 5.82
N GLU A 27 3.11 19.96 6.44
CA GLU A 27 3.63 19.30 7.63
C GLU A 27 2.73 19.51 8.85
N GLN A 28 2.14 20.69 9.01
CA GLN A 28 1.13 20.97 10.05
C GLN A 28 -0.15 20.14 9.84
N CYS A 29 -0.62 20.00 8.60
CA CYS A 29 -1.78 19.18 8.28
C CYS A 29 -1.51 17.70 8.55
N LEU A 30 -0.34 17.20 8.14
CA LEU A 30 0.06 15.82 8.38
C LEU A 30 0.17 15.55 9.88
N GLU A 31 0.80 16.44 10.64
CA GLU A 31 0.94 16.31 12.08
C GLU A 31 -0.42 16.29 12.80
N LYS A 32 -1.37 17.13 12.41
CA LYS A 32 -2.74 17.10 12.96
C LYS A 32 -3.43 15.76 12.73
N ILE A 33 -3.28 15.19 11.53
CA ILE A 33 -3.84 13.87 11.20
C ILE A 33 -3.17 12.78 12.03
N LEU A 34 -1.84 12.77 12.11
CA LEU A 34 -1.11 11.73 12.86
C LEU A 34 -1.37 11.82 14.35
N ASN A 35 -1.46 13.02 14.92
CA ASN A 35 -1.79 13.21 16.34
C ASN A 35 -3.16 12.62 16.69
N HIS A 36 -4.11 12.60 15.75
CA HIS A 36 -5.39 11.92 15.95
C HIS A 36 -5.22 10.40 16.10
N TYR A 37 -4.43 9.77 15.22
CA TYR A 37 -4.18 8.31 15.26
C TYR A 37 -3.28 7.87 16.42
N TYR A 38 -2.43 8.77 16.92
CA TYR A 38 -1.47 8.52 17.98
C TYR A 38 -1.86 9.13 19.33
N ARG A 39 -3.10 9.64 19.48
CA ARG A 39 -3.58 10.31 20.70
C ARG A 39 -3.40 9.50 21.99
N ASP A 40 -3.40 8.18 21.89
CA ASP A 40 -3.33 7.25 23.01
C ASP A 40 -1.90 6.71 23.28
N GLN A 41 -0.88 7.27 22.62
CA GLN A 41 0.51 6.81 22.68
C GLN A 41 1.21 7.13 24.01
N THR A 42 0.91 8.27 24.63
CA THR A 42 1.72 8.83 25.73
C THR A 42 1.98 7.82 26.84
N GLY A 43 3.27 7.61 27.17
CA GLY A 43 3.72 6.71 28.23
C GLY A 43 3.70 5.21 27.89
N LYS A 44 3.26 4.81 26.68
CA LYS A 44 3.12 3.39 26.30
C LYS A 44 4.20 2.95 25.32
N ARG A 45 5.24 2.27 25.82
CA ARG A 45 6.30 1.67 24.97
C ARG A 45 5.78 0.59 24.01
N SER A 46 4.68 -0.07 24.38
CA SER A 46 3.98 -1.06 23.56
C SER A 46 2.91 -0.47 22.66
N PHE A 47 2.77 0.86 22.58
CA PHE A 47 1.76 1.48 21.73
C PHE A 47 1.89 1.01 20.27
N ARG A 48 0.75 0.75 19.64
CA ARG A 48 0.64 0.47 18.21
C ARG A 48 -0.51 1.29 17.66
N PRO A 49 -0.35 1.90 16.47
CA PRO A 49 -1.41 2.69 15.85
C PRO A 49 -2.44 1.76 15.19
N LEU A 50 -3.07 0.86 15.96
CA LEU A 50 -4.01 -0.14 15.44
C LEU A 50 -5.21 0.49 14.73
N PHE A 51 -5.64 1.66 15.22
CA PHE A 51 -6.68 2.43 14.54
C PHE A 51 -6.26 2.85 13.12
N LEU A 52 -5.03 3.34 12.96
CA LEU A 52 -4.48 3.69 11.64
C LEU A 52 -4.33 2.46 10.75
N LEU A 53 -3.81 1.35 11.29
CA LEU A 53 -3.68 0.08 10.58
C LEU A 53 -5.04 -0.39 10.03
N ASN A 54 -6.07 -0.37 10.88
CA ASN A 54 -7.43 -0.74 10.50
C ASN A 54 -8.01 0.19 9.45
N ASP A 55 -7.72 1.49 9.53
CA ASP A 55 -8.14 2.46 8.52
C ASP A 55 -7.46 2.23 7.16
N ILE A 56 -6.17 1.89 7.14
CA ILE A 56 -5.47 1.53 5.88
C ILE A 56 -6.03 0.23 5.30
N LEU A 57 -6.32 -0.77 6.12
CA LEU A 57 -6.97 -2.02 5.69
C LEU A 57 -8.40 -1.79 5.20
N ARG A 58 -9.16 -0.91 5.87
CA ARG A 58 -10.48 -0.46 5.41
C ARG A 58 -10.38 0.18 4.04
N TYR A 59 -9.40 1.05 3.83
CA TYR A 59 -9.16 1.70 2.54
C TYR A 59 -8.88 0.69 1.42
N TRP A 60 -8.07 -0.34 1.67
CA TRP A 60 -7.88 -1.43 0.70
C TRP A 60 -9.19 -2.11 0.30
N ARG A 61 -10.03 -2.45 1.30
CA ARG A 61 -11.35 -3.06 1.04
C ARG A 61 -12.24 -2.13 0.23
N THR A 62 -12.23 -0.83 0.52
CA THR A 62 -12.93 0.19 -0.28
C THR A 62 -12.45 0.23 -1.72
N LEU A 63 -11.13 0.12 -1.98
CA LEU A 63 -10.59 0.07 -3.34
C LEU A 63 -11.07 -1.17 -4.11
N CYS A 64 -11.12 -2.34 -3.46
CA CYS A 64 -11.66 -3.56 -4.06
C CYS A 64 -13.14 -3.43 -4.40
N LEU A 65 -13.95 -2.89 -3.48
CA LEU A 65 -15.39 -2.68 -3.71
C LEU A 65 -15.65 -1.67 -4.85
N ASN A 66 -14.93 -0.56 -4.87
CA ASN A 66 -15.02 0.45 -5.94
C ASN A 66 -14.62 -0.13 -7.31
N TYR A 67 -13.71 -1.10 -7.33
CA TYR A 67 -13.35 -1.82 -8.55
C TYR A 67 -14.50 -2.73 -9.01
N GLU A 68 -15.09 -3.53 -8.13
CA GLU A 68 -16.21 -4.41 -8.50
C GLU A 68 -17.42 -3.61 -8.98
N GLU A 69 -17.78 -2.50 -8.33
CA GLU A 69 -18.85 -1.61 -8.78
C GLU A 69 -18.62 -1.14 -10.23
N ARG A 70 -17.39 -0.75 -10.57
CA ARG A 70 -17.05 -0.29 -11.94
C ARG A 70 -17.05 -1.43 -12.95
N ARG A 71 -16.67 -2.64 -12.55
CA ARG A 71 -16.64 -3.81 -13.42
C ARG A 71 -18.03 -4.21 -13.89
N HIS A 72 -19.07 -3.93 -13.11
CA HIS A 72 -20.45 -4.21 -13.48
C HIS A 72 -20.99 -3.33 -14.63
N ASP A 73 -20.36 -2.19 -14.93
CA ASP A 73 -20.76 -1.33 -16.06
C ASP A 73 -20.02 -1.76 -17.34
N PRO A 74 -20.71 -2.40 -18.33
CA PRO A 74 -20.07 -2.87 -19.56
C PRO A 74 -19.56 -1.73 -20.44
N ASN A 75 -20.01 -0.48 -20.21
CA ASN A 75 -19.58 0.68 -21.00
C ASN A 75 -18.34 1.37 -20.44
N ARG A 76 -17.79 0.92 -19.30
CA ARG A 76 -16.61 1.51 -18.68
C ARG A 76 -15.37 0.63 -18.84
N PRO A 77 -14.23 1.19 -19.26
CA PRO A 77 -12.96 0.46 -19.27
C PRO A 77 -12.53 0.15 -17.83
N TRP A 78 -12.53 -1.14 -17.47
CA TRP A 78 -12.20 -1.61 -16.11
C TRP A 78 -10.87 -2.34 -16.03
N ARG A 79 -10.26 -2.78 -17.15
CA ARG A 79 -9.08 -3.65 -17.12
C ARG A 79 -7.84 -2.90 -16.64
N LYS A 80 -7.61 -1.66 -17.10
CA LYS A 80 -6.56 -0.77 -16.59
C LYS A 80 -6.76 -0.46 -15.11
N LYS A 81 -8.00 -0.36 -14.63
CA LYS A 81 -8.29 -0.22 -13.18
C LYS A 81 -7.95 -1.51 -12.41
N ASN A 82 -8.24 -2.69 -12.96
CA ASN A 82 -7.84 -3.97 -12.39
C ASN A 82 -6.31 -4.09 -12.27
N VAL A 83 -5.58 -3.74 -13.33
CA VAL A 83 -4.11 -3.73 -13.32
C VAL A 83 -3.60 -2.77 -12.25
N ASN A 84 -4.10 -1.54 -12.19
CA ASN A 84 -3.72 -0.59 -11.13
C ASN A 84 -4.05 -1.11 -9.73
N LEU A 85 -5.17 -1.81 -9.55
CA LEU A 85 -5.56 -2.43 -8.27
C LEU A 85 -4.54 -3.51 -7.87
N LYS A 86 -4.16 -4.37 -8.82
CA LYS A 86 -3.25 -5.51 -8.63
C LYS A 86 -1.79 -5.11 -8.36
N PHE A 87 -1.37 -3.95 -8.85
CA PHE A 87 -0.01 -3.41 -8.65
C PHE A 87 -0.04 -2.16 -7.77
N SER A 88 -0.11 -0.98 -8.36
CA SER A 88 0.09 0.30 -7.66
C SER A 88 -0.73 0.48 -6.38
N ARG A 89 -2.02 0.13 -6.37
CA ARG A 89 -2.87 0.30 -5.19
C ARG A 89 -2.55 -0.71 -4.10
N MET A 90 -2.29 -1.95 -4.48
CA MET A 90 -1.83 -2.99 -3.56
C MET A 90 -0.49 -2.57 -2.93
N LEU A 91 0.45 -2.09 -3.75
CA LEU A 91 1.72 -1.57 -3.28
C LEU A 91 1.53 -0.42 -2.29
N THR A 92 0.75 0.62 -2.61
CA THR A 92 0.50 1.77 -1.69
C THR A 92 0.07 1.29 -0.30
N VAL A 93 -0.92 0.39 -0.24
CA VAL A 93 -1.48 -0.10 1.02
C VAL A 93 -0.47 -0.98 1.74
N PHE A 94 -0.05 -2.08 1.12
CA PHE A 94 0.69 -3.13 1.83
C PHE A 94 2.15 -2.77 2.07
N SER A 95 2.75 -1.90 1.26
CA SER A 95 4.05 -1.31 1.58
C SER A 95 4.02 -0.41 2.81
N THR A 96 2.86 0.16 3.17
CA THR A 96 2.71 0.95 4.39
C THR A 96 2.42 0.05 5.59
N ILE A 97 1.66 -1.02 5.39
CA ILE A 97 1.34 -2.01 6.43
C ILE A 97 2.58 -2.78 6.88
N LEU A 98 3.43 -3.23 5.97
CA LEU A 98 4.60 -4.07 6.32
C LEU A 98 5.51 -3.40 7.38
N PRO A 99 5.97 -2.14 7.21
CA PRO A 99 6.70 -1.40 8.24
C PRO A 99 5.99 -1.30 9.60
N LEU A 100 4.66 -1.16 9.60
CA LEU A 100 3.86 -1.03 10.82
C LEU A 100 3.82 -2.32 11.65
N ILE A 101 3.92 -3.48 10.99
CA ILE A 101 3.84 -4.79 11.66
C ILE A 101 5.22 -5.39 11.93
N VAL A 102 6.24 -5.09 11.12
CA VAL A 102 7.61 -5.58 11.34
C VAL A 102 8.32 -4.82 12.47
N LYS A 103 8.08 -3.51 12.58
CA LYS A 103 8.75 -2.64 13.55
C LYS A 103 7.73 -1.82 14.34
N PRO A 104 7.95 -1.63 15.66
CA PRO A 104 7.12 -0.74 16.47
C PRO A 104 7.25 0.73 16.04
N ILE A 105 6.29 1.24 15.26
CA ILE A 105 6.18 2.66 14.91
C ILE A 105 5.30 3.33 15.96
N THR A 106 5.93 3.64 17.09
CA THR A 106 5.20 4.09 18.27
C THR A 106 4.85 5.57 18.23
N SER A 107 5.48 6.39 17.38
CA SER A 107 5.27 7.85 17.34
C SER A 107 4.82 8.43 15.99
N PRO A 108 4.09 9.58 15.99
CA PRO A 108 3.78 10.36 14.79
C PRO A 108 5.01 10.66 13.94
N PHE A 109 6.11 11.03 14.60
CA PHE A 109 7.36 11.38 13.91
C PHE A 109 7.92 10.21 13.09
N GLN A 110 7.89 8.99 13.63
CA GLN A 110 8.34 7.82 12.90
C GLN A 110 7.43 7.51 11.71
N PHE A 111 6.11 7.60 11.86
CA PHE A 111 5.17 7.36 10.76
C PHE A 111 5.27 8.44 9.68
N LYS A 112 5.46 9.70 10.07
CA LYS A 112 5.73 10.82 9.16
C LYS A 112 6.93 10.56 8.25
N ASN A 113 7.98 9.92 8.75
CA ASN A 113 9.12 9.51 7.91
C ASN A 113 8.74 8.44 6.87
N LEU A 114 7.77 7.57 7.17
CA LEU A 114 7.22 6.67 6.14
C LEU A 114 6.40 7.41 5.10
N CYS A 115 5.59 8.41 5.49
CA CYS A 115 4.82 9.22 4.55
C CYS A 115 5.69 9.89 3.47
N ARG A 116 6.94 10.22 3.81
CA ARG A 116 7.91 10.81 2.87
C ARG A 116 8.48 9.83 1.84
N LYS A 117 8.45 8.53 2.15
CA LYS A 117 8.91 7.46 1.26
C LYS A 117 7.88 7.18 0.17
N THR A 118 8.35 6.83 -1.02
CA THR A 118 7.51 6.22 -2.07
C THR A 118 7.00 4.85 -1.60
N PRO A 119 5.90 4.33 -2.18
CA PRO A 119 5.43 2.99 -1.83
C PRO A 119 6.50 1.90 -2.00
N LEU A 120 7.36 2.00 -3.01
CA LEU A 120 8.44 1.01 -3.20
C LEU A 120 9.53 1.12 -2.12
N GLU A 121 9.91 2.34 -1.75
CA GLU A 121 10.85 2.60 -0.64
C GLU A 121 10.31 2.13 0.71
N ARG A 122 9.00 2.24 0.95
CA ARG A 122 8.38 1.70 2.18
C ARG A 122 8.41 0.17 2.19
N LEU A 123 8.15 -0.46 1.04
CA LEU A 123 8.22 -1.91 0.91
C LEU A 123 9.65 -2.39 1.15
N ALA A 124 10.64 -1.77 0.50
CA ALA A 124 12.06 -2.06 0.70
C ALA A 124 12.46 -1.96 2.17
N PHE A 125 12.12 -0.85 2.84
CA PHE A 125 12.35 -0.66 4.27
C PHE A 125 11.70 -1.78 5.11
N GLY A 126 10.47 -2.16 4.80
CA GLY A 126 9.78 -3.23 5.51
C GLY A 126 10.43 -4.61 5.30
N VAL A 127 10.94 -4.89 4.10
CA VAL A 127 11.65 -6.13 3.75
C VAL A 127 13.01 -6.18 4.46
N GLU A 128 13.76 -5.08 4.47
CA GLU A 128 15.05 -4.98 5.19
C GLU A 128 14.89 -5.25 6.69
N GLU A 129 13.83 -4.74 7.32
CA GLU A 129 13.53 -4.96 8.73
C GLU A 129 13.08 -6.40 9.05
N LEU A 130 12.82 -7.24 8.03
CA LEU A 130 12.63 -8.68 8.25
C LEU A 130 13.95 -9.39 8.55
N HIS A 131 15.11 -8.81 8.19
CA HIS A 131 16.44 -9.41 8.39
C HIS A 131 16.54 -10.84 7.82
N ASP A 132 16.02 -11.05 6.62
CA ASP A 132 16.08 -12.34 5.91
C ASP A 132 16.66 -12.15 4.50
N ASP A 133 17.96 -12.45 4.37
CA ASP A 133 18.71 -12.34 3.12
C ASP A 133 18.20 -13.30 2.04
N SER A 134 17.44 -14.35 2.40
CA SER A 134 16.86 -15.27 1.41
C SER A 134 15.80 -14.62 0.50
N LEU A 135 15.35 -13.41 0.86
CA LEU A 135 14.38 -12.64 0.07
C LEU A 135 15.01 -11.88 -1.10
N GLU A 136 16.34 -11.77 -1.19
CA GLU A 136 17.04 -10.93 -2.18
C GLU A 136 16.65 -11.27 -3.63
N GLY A 137 16.68 -12.55 -4.00
CA GLY A 137 16.31 -12.98 -5.36
C GLY A 137 14.84 -12.72 -5.71
N GLU A 138 13.93 -12.93 -4.77
CA GLU A 138 12.50 -12.61 -4.98
C GLU A 138 12.25 -11.10 -5.01
N TRP A 139 13.03 -10.32 -4.25
CA TRP A 139 12.97 -8.87 -4.28
C TRP A 139 13.39 -8.30 -5.65
N GLU A 140 14.48 -8.82 -6.24
CA GLU A 140 14.87 -8.45 -7.61
C GLU A 140 13.79 -8.79 -8.63
N GLU A 141 13.16 -9.97 -8.52
CA GLU A 141 12.04 -10.35 -9.38
C GLU A 141 10.86 -9.37 -9.26
N VAL A 142 10.53 -8.95 -8.03
CA VAL A 142 9.46 -7.98 -7.76
C VAL A 142 9.76 -6.62 -8.38
N LEU A 143 11.01 -6.15 -8.35
CA LEU A 143 11.42 -4.91 -9.00
C LEU A 143 11.22 -4.99 -10.52
N ASN A 144 11.68 -6.07 -11.15
CA ASN A 144 11.50 -6.30 -12.59
C ASN A 144 10.02 -6.39 -12.98
N ILE A 145 9.20 -7.05 -12.15
CA ILE A 145 7.75 -7.11 -12.34
C ILE A 145 7.12 -5.71 -12.27
N TYR A 146 7.54 -4.90 -11.30
CA TYR A 146 6.98 -3.57 -11.11
C TYR A 146 7.40 -2.61 -12.24
N GLU A 147 8.63 -2.72 -12.75
CA GLU A 147 9.09 -1.98 -13.93
C GLU A 147 8.28 -2.34 -15.18
N SER A 148 8.01 -3.63 -15.39
CA SER A 148 7.12 -4.09 -16.46
C SER A 148 5.72 -3.48 -16.33
N PHE A 149 5.19 -3.40 -15.10
CA PHE A 149 3.93 -2.72 -14.82
C PHE A 149 3.95 -1.23 -15.16
N LEU A 150 5.03 -0.51 -14.86
CA LEU A 150 5.15 0.92 -15.21
C LEU A 150 5.10 1.12 -16.72
N THR A 151 5.77 0.25 -17.48
CA THR A 151 5.72 0.25 -18.95
C THR A 151 4.28 0.09 -19.47
N TRP A 152 3.53 -0.88 -18.94
CA TRP A 152 2.12 -1.07 -19.33
C TRP A 152 1.21 0.08 -18.88
N LYS A 153 1.54 0.75 -17.78
CA LYS A 153 0.73 1.84 -17.24
C LYS A 153 0.78 3.08 -18.12
N GLU A 154 1.96 3.37 -18.67
CA GLU A 154 2.24 4.48 -19.58
C GLU A 154 1.70 4.24 -20.99
N ASP A 155 1.43 2.98 -21.34
CA ASP A 155 0.83 2.63 -22.61
C ASP A 155 -0.68 2.98 -22.65
N ASP A 156 -1.06 3.82 -23.61
CA ASP A 156 -2.45 4.22 -23.87
C ASP A 156 -3.27 3.09 -24.49
N GLU A 157 -2.62 2.14 -25.14
CA GLU A 157 -3.23 0.99 -25.82
C GLU A 157 -3.30 -0.25 -24.93
N VAL A 158 -2.90 -0.14 -23.65
CA VAL A 158 -2.92 -1.26 -22.69
C VAL A 158 -4.29 -1.94 -22.57
N GLU A 159 -5.38 -1.19 -22.73
CA GLU A 159 -6.75 -1.74 -22.73
C GLU A 159 -7.00 -2.70 -23.90
N LYS A 160 -6.33 -2.53 -25.05
CA LYS A 160 -6.41 -3.48 -26.18
C LYS A 160 -5.68 -4.78 -25.83
N TYR A 161 -4.45 -4.69 -25.30
CA TYR A 161 -3.65 -5.87 -24.91
C TYR A 161 -4.26 -6.68 -23.77
N LEU A 162 -5.05 -6.04 -22.92
CA LEU A 162 -5.73 -6.69 -21.80
C LEU A 162 -7.00 -7.47 -22.19
N LYS A 163 -7.44 -7.43 -23.45
CA LYS A 163 -8.61 -8.18 -23.90
C LYS A 163 -8.29 -9.66 -24.01
N GLU A 164 -7.30 -10.02 -24.84
CA GLU A 164 -6.95 -11.40 -25.19
C GLU A 164 -5.48 -11.49 -25.64
N GLY A 165 -4.88 -12.67 -25.52
CA GLY A 165 -3.50 -12.94 -26.00
C GLY A 165 -2.44 -13.02 -24.90
N GLU A 166 -1.18 -13.12 -25.33
CA GLU A 166 0.00 -13.37 -24.50
C GLU A 166 0.20 -12.29 -23.41
N HIS A 167 0.01 -11.01 -23.76
CA HIS A 167 0.13 -9.90 -22.81
C HIS A 167 -0.77 -10.02 -21.58
N LYS A 168 -2.01 -10.49 -21.75
CA LYS A 168 -2.95 -10.68 -20.65
C LYS A 168 -2.45 -11.75 -19.68
N GLU A 169 -1.92 -12.86 -20.19
CA GLU A 169 -1.36 -13.94 -19.38
C GLU A 169 -0.09 -13.50 -18.66
N THR A 170 0.79 -12.75 -19.34
CA THR A 170 1.98 -12.16 -18.72
C THR A 170 1.60 -11.24 -17.56
N ILE A 171 0.67 -10.30 -17.76
CA ILE A 171 0.19 -9.37 -16.73
C ILE A 171 -0.44 -10.14 -15.56
N ARG A 172 -1.21 -11.19 -15.85
CA ARG A 172 -1.82 -12.04 -14.82
C ARG A 172 -0.76 -12.75 -13.98
N SER A 173 0.21 -13.40 -14.63
CA SER A 173 1.32 -14.08 -13.97
C SER A 173 2.14 -13.12 -13.10
N HIS A 174 2.45 -11.92 -13.63
CA HIS A 174 3.17 -10.88 -12.89
C HIS A 174 2.40 -10.42 -11.66
N ALA A 175 1.08 -10.20 -11.79
CA ALA A 175 0.24 -9.82 -10.65
C ALA A 175 0.16 -10.92 -9.58
N GLU A 176 0.07 -12.19 -10.00
CA GLU A 176 0.06 -13.34 -9.09
C GLU A 176 1.38 -13.42 -8.30
N LYS A 177 2.53 -13.34 -8.97
CA LYS A 177 3.85 -13.30 -8.33
C LYS A 177 4.01 -12.12 -7.38
N PHE A 178 3.64 -10.92 -7.82
CA PHE A 178 3.71 -9.70 -7.00
C PHE A 178 2.87 -9.83 -5.72
N SER A 179 1.62 -10.26 -5.84
CA SER A 179 0.74 -10.46 -4.69
C SER A 179 1.21 -11.59 -3.77
N SER A 180 1.83 -12.64 -4.33
CA SER A 180 2.39 -13.76 -3.56
C SER A 180 3.59 -13.33 -2.73
N PHE A 181 4.47 -12.49 -3.30
CA PHE A 181 5.58 -11.89 -2.56
C PHE A 181 5.06 -11.01 -1.41
N LEU A 182 4.08 -10.13 -1.67
CA LEU A 182 3.48 -9.30 -0.62
C LEU A 182 2.88 -10.15 0.50
N TYR A 183 2.17 -11.22 0.16
CA TYR A 183 1.65 -12.17 1.14
C TYR A 183 2.78 -12.84 1.95
N LYS A 184 3.86 -13.28 1.28
CA LYS A 184 5.02 -13.89 1.94
C LYS A 184 5.66 -12.96 2.96
N VAL A 185 5.94 -11.71 2.59
CA VAL A 185 6.59 -10.74 3.51
C VAL A 185 5.66 -10.30 4.64
N LEU A 186 4.35 -10.18 4.40
CA LEU A 186 3.37 -9.86 5.46
C LEU A 186 3.13 -11.02 6.43
N SER A 187 3.29 -12.25 5.96
CA SER A 187 3.11 -13.48 6.75
C SER A 187 4.42 -14.00 7.36
N HIS A 188 5.52 -13.28 7.16
CA HIS A 188 6.87 -13.69 7.50
C HIS A 188 7.04 -14.11 8.97
N PRO A 189 7.79 -15.19 9.28
CA PRO A 189 7.96 -15.68 10.64
C PRO A 189 8.67 -14.71 11.59
N ASN A 190 9.54 -13.83 11.05
CA ASN A 190 10.22 -12.80 11.86
C ASN A 190 9.28 -11.69 12.34
N ILE A 191 8.04 -11.63 11.82
CA ILE A 191 7.00 -10.76 12.36
C ILE A 191 6.28 -11.50 13.51
N PRO A 192 6.23 -10.91 14.73
CA PRO A 192 5.48 -11.47 15.84
C PRO A 192 4.06 -11.88 15.45
N MET A 193 3.64 -13.08 15.85
CA MET A 193 2.33 -13.64 15.50
C MET A 193 1.17 -12.71 15.87
N GLU A 194 1.28 -12.00 17.00
CA GLU A 194 0.30 -10.99 17.42
C GLU A 194 0.09 -9.88 16.38
N TYR A 195 1.14 -9.46 15.67
CA TYR A 195 1.05 -8.38 14.68
C TYR A 195 0.50 -8.88 13.35
N ARG A 196 0.84 -10.11 12.96
CA ARG A 196 0.23 -10.76 11.80
C ARG A 196 -1.28 -10.96 11.97
N ARG A 197 -1.73 -11.21 13.21
CA ARG A 197 -3.16 -11.34 13.53
C ARG A 197 -3.97 -10.08 13.25
N TYR A 198 -3.41 -8.89 13.44
CA TYR A 198 -4.10 -7.63 13.15
C TYR A 198 -4.40 -7.41 11.65
N LEU A 199 -3.84 -8.22 10.76
CA LEU A 199 -4.19 -8.19 9.33
C LEU A 199 -5.54 -8.86 9.05
N VAL A 200 -6.01 -9.70 9.97
CA VAL A 200 -7.21 -10.54 9.82
C VAL A 200 -8.29 -10.15 10.82
N LEU A 201 -7.92 -9.97 12.09
CA LEU A 201 -8.79 -9.63 13.22
C LEU A 201 -9.03 -8.12 13.28
#